data_AF-A0A9W4MMN8-F1
#
_entry.id   AF-A0A9W4MMN8-F1
#
_cell.length_a   1.000
_cell.length_b   1.000
_cell.length_c   1.000
_cell.angle_alpha   90.00
_cell.angle_beta   90.00
_cell.angle_gamma   90.00
#
_symmetry.space_group_name_H-M   'P 1'
#
loop_
_entity.id
_entity.type
_entity.pdbx_description
1 polymer ?
#
loop_
_entity_poly.entity_id
_entity_poly.type
_entity_poly.pdbx_seq_one_letter_code
_entity_poly.pdbx_strand_id
1 'polypeptide(L)'
;MCYKVVERYSVCKCLYFEHSIDPCSAYGQRGHIVQEKTILVGYACDRHSGRGIYAVSPGARRWSDSGYGSWNLSGGESGSEDECE
;
A
#
# COMPACT_ATOMS: atom_id res chain seq x y z
N MET A 1 -13.50 15.59 13.54
CA MET A 1 -12.27 14.87 13.93
C MET A 1 -11.72 14.22 12.69
N CYS A 2 -10.46 14.49 12.32
CA CYS A 2 -9.86 13.86 11.15
C CYS A 2 -9.37 12.46 11.49
N TYR A 3 -9.51 11.54 10.53
CA TYR A 3 -9.06 10.17 10.68
C TYR A 3 -8.11 9.77 9.55
N LYS A 4 -7.01 9.10 9.91
CA LYS A 4 -6.19 8.33 8.96
C LYS A 4 -6.47 6.85 9.21
N VAL A 5 -7.05 6.16 8.23
CA VAL A 5 -7.28 4.71 8.35
C VAL A 5 -6.02 3.99 7.87
N VAL A 6 -5.46 3.14 8.72
CA VAL A 6 -4.29 2.33 8.39
C VAL A 6 -4.71 0.87 8.45
N GLU A 7 -4.71 0.22 7.31
CA GLU A 7 -5.05 -1.18 7.19
C GLU A 7 -3.79 -2.02 7.43
N ARG A 8 -3.84 -2.94 8.37
CA ARG A 8 -2.74 -3.85 8.72
C ARG A 8 -3.21 -5.28 8.67
N TYR A 9 -2.33 -6.19 8.29
CA TYR A 9 -2.64 -7.60 8.29
C TYR A 9 -2.96 -8.14 9.69
N SER A 10 -4.02 -8.94 9.83
CA SER A 10 -4.44 -9.45 11.14
C SER A 10 -3.39 -10.31 11.87
N VAL A 11 -2.55 -11.03 11.12
CA VAL A 11 -1.56 -11.99 11.66
C VAL A 11 -0.20 -11.34 11.88
N CYS A 12 0.43 -10.75 10.85
CA CYS A 12 1.77 -10.17 10.95
C CYS A 12 1.82 -8.65 11.25
N LYS A 13 0.69 -7.94 11.28
CA LYS A 13 0.58 -6.48 11.56
C LYS A 13 1.31 -5.54 10.60
N CYS A 14 1.98 -6.04 9.56
CA CYS A 14 2.57 -5.24 8.49
C CYS A 14 1.48 -4.41 7.77
N LEU A 15 1.90 -3.30 7.18
CA LEU A 15 1.01 -2.42 6.42
C LEU A 15 0.40 -3.17 5.22
N TYR A 16 -0.92 -3.12 5.11
CA TYR A 16 -1.65 -3.54 3.92
C TYR A 16 -1.93 -2.33 3.03
N PHE A 17 -2.46 -1.26 3.62
CA PHE A 17 -2.78 -0.02 2.92
C PHE A 17 -2.84 1.16 3.90
N GLU A 18 -2.30 2.32 3.51
CA GLU A 18 -2.53 3.59 4.22
C GLU A 18 -3.50 4.45 3.41
N HIS A 19 -4.65 4.78 4.00
CA HIS A 19 -5.59 5.72 3.40
C HIS A 19 -5.14 7.16 3.59
N SER A 20 -5.54 8.03 2.67
CA SER A 20 -5.48 9.47 2.88
C SER A 20 -6.31 9.88 4.11
N ILE A 21 -5.97 11.03 4.69
CA ILE A 21 -6.66 11.56 5.85
C ILE A 21 -8.07 12.02 5.43
N ASP A 22 -9.11 11.50 6.09
CA ASP A 22 -10.47 12.02 6.01
C ASP A 22 -10.52 13.41 6.69
N PRO A 23 -10.70 14.51 5.93
CA PRO A 23 -10.55 15.86 6.45
C PRO A 23 -11.88 16.36 7.02
N CYS A 24 -11.93 16.57 8.34
CA CYS A 24 -13.02 17.31 8.96
C CYS A 24 -12.84 18.83 8.79
N SER A 25 -13.87 19.61 9.13
CA SER A 25 -13.87 21.09 9.00
C SER A 25 -12.74 21.85 9.71
N ALA A 26 -12.03 21.21 10.65
CA ALA A 26 -10.88 21.76 11.36
C ALA A 26 -9.51 21.27 10.82
N TYR A 27 -9.49 20.54 9.68
CA TYR A 27 -8.25 20.10 9.05
C TYR A 27 -7.33 21.29 8.73
N GLY A 28 -6.03 21.14 9.02
CA GLY A 28 -5.03 22.22 8.86
C GLY A 28 -5.05 23.33 9.93
N GLN A 29 -5.99 23.33 10.88
CA GLN A 29 -6.01 24.31 11.97
C GLN A 29 -4.91 24.02 13.01
N ARG A 30 -4.34 25.06 13.64
CA ARG A 30 -3.35 24.89 14.72
C ARG A 30 -3.97 24.14 15.90
N GLY A 31 -3.24 23.16 16.42
CA GLY A 31 -3.70 22.29 17.52
C GLY A 31 -4.69 21.20 17.09
N HIS A 32 -5.01 21.08 15.79
CA HIS A 32 -5.82 19.98 15.30
C HIS A 32 -5.01 18.68 15.23
N ILE A 33 -5.50 17.63 15.90
CA ILE A 33 -4.86 16.31 15.92
C ILE A 33 -5.63 15.37 14.99
N VAL A 34 -4.92 14.78 14.02
CA VAL A 34 -5.42 13.68 13.20
C VAL A 34 -5.29 12.39 14.01
N GLN A 35 -6.36 11.61 14.11
CA GLN A 35 -6.36 10.34 14.82
C GLN A 35 -6.10 9.20 13.84
N GLU A 36 -5.07 8.40 14.09
CA GLU A 36 -4.86 7.16 13.34
C GLU A 36 -5.79 6.06 13.86
N LYS A 37 -6.44 5.35 12.95
CA LYS A 37 -7.22 4.14 13.23
C LYS A 37 -6.61 2.98 12.49
N THR A 38 -5.86 2.14 13.21
CA THR A 38 -5.46 0.83 12.70
C THR A 38 -6.68 -0.08 12.62
N ILE A 39 -6.96 -0.62 11.44
CA ILE A 39 -7.92 -1.71 11.24
C ILE A 39 -7.18 -2.98 10.81
N LEU A 40 -7.55 -4.11 11.40
CA LEU A 40 -6.97 -5.40 11.06
C LEU A 40 -7.76 -6.03 9.91
N VAL A 41 -7.12 -6.17 8.75
CA VAL A 41 -7.72 -6.68 7.52
C VAL A 41 -7.03 -7.98 7.07
N GLY A 42 -7.78 -8.82 6.36
CA GLY A 42 -7.30 -10.07 5.78
C GLY A 42 -6.71 -11.05 6.80
N TYR A 43 -6.05 -12.09 6.28
CA TYR A 43 -5.21 -13.03 7.03
C TYR A 43 -3.92 -13.15 6.22
N ALA A 44 -2.76 -12.82 6.81
CA ALA A 44 -1.50 -12.81 6.05
C ALA A 44 -0.30 -13.33 6.83
N CYS A 45 0.38 -14.22 6.13
CA CYS A 45 1.21 -15.30 6.61
C CYS A 45 2.25 -15.58 5.52
N ASP A 46 3.30 -16.34 5.82
CA ASP A 46 4.33 -16.77 4.85
C ASP A 46 4.77 -15.65 3.89
N ARG A 47 4.99 -14.47 4.48
CA ARG A 47 5.34 -13.19 3.84
C ARG A 47 4.48 -12.76 2.63
N HIS A 48 3.22 -13.21 2.55
CA HIS A 48 2.02 -12.37 2.73
C HIS A 48 0.65 -12.90 2.19
N SER A 49 0.44 -14.03 1.51
CA SER A 49 1.19 -15.28 1.29
C SER A 49 1.30 -15.59 -0.21
N GLY A 50 2.22 -14.90 -0.90
CA GLY A 50 2.54 -15.17 -2.31
C GLY A 50 2.39 -13.95 -3.22
N ARG A 51 3.55 -13.40 -3.63
CA ARG A 51 3.73 -12.26 -4.54
C ARG A 51 3.17 -10.93 -4.00
N GLY A 52 4.08 -10.03 -3.61
CA GLY A 52 3.72 -8.63 -3.40
C GLY A 52 3.07 -8.02 -4.64
N ILE A 53 2.35 -6.92 -4.48
CA ILE A 53 1.46 -6.28 -5.48
C ILE A 53 2.27 -5.57 -6.62
N TYR A 54 3.50 -6.02 -6.86
CA TYR A 54 4.35 -5.66 -8.00
C TYR A 54 5.32 -6.80 -8.40
N ALA A 55 4.87 -8.07 -8.36
CA ALA A 55 5.68 -9.20 -8.85
C ALA A 55 5.89 -9.21 -10.39
N VAL A 56 6.60 -8.20 -10.90
CA VAL A 56 7.25 -8.25 -12.20
C VAL A 56 8.13 -9.49 -12.21
N SER A 57 7.74 -10.46 -13.03
CA SER A 57 8.33 -11.80 -13.00
C SER A 57 9.44 -11.86 -14.05
N PRO A 58 10.74 -11.88 -13.68
CA PRO A 58 11.83 -12.08 -14.64
C PRO A 58 11.88 -13.56 -15.06
N GLY A 59 10.89 -14.01 -15.82
CA GLY A 59 10.79 -15.43 -16.22
C GLY A 59 9.43 -15.94 -16.71
N ALA A 60 8.40 -15.09 -16.88
CA ALA A 60 7.12 -15.52 -17.45
C ALA A 60 7.25 -15.89 -18.94
N ARG A 61 7.63 -17.14 -19.23
CA ARG A 61 7.75 -17.63 -20.62
C ARG A 61 6.37 -17.90 -21.22
N ARG A 62 5.98 -17.01 -22.16
CA ARG A 62 4.98 -17.20 -23.22
C ARG A 62 3.66 -17.87 -22.82
N TRP A 63 2.65 -17.05 -22.58
CA TRP A 63 1.36 -17.25 -23.26
C TRP A 63 0.88 -15.90 -23.78
N SER A 64 0.40 -15.87 -25.02
CA SER A 64 0.01 -14.63 -25.71
C SER A 64 -1.47 -14.36 -25.51
N ASP A 65 -1.81 -13.13 -25.13
CA ASP A 65 -3.02 -12.48 -25.66
C ASP A 65 -2.82 -10.95 -25.83
N SER A 66 -3.19 -10.50 -27.02
CA SER A 66 -3.56 -9.16 -27.49
C SER A 66 -3.27 -7.89 -26.65
N GLY A 67 -2.33 -7.08 -27.15
CA GLY A 67 -2.70 -5.73 -27.63
C GLY A 67 -2.50 -4.50 -26.71
N TYR A 68 -1.54 -3.66 -27.11
CA TYR A 68 -1.45 -2.20 -26.85
C TYR A 68 -1.20 -1.69 -25.41
N GLY A 69 0.04 -1.27 -25.17
CA GLY A 69 0.45 -0.48 -24.00
C GLY A 69 1.96 -0.22 -23.97
N SER A 70 2.47 0.67 -24.84
CA SER A 70 3.91 0.95 -24.91
C SER A 70 4.40 1.67 -23.65
N TRP A 71 5.38 1.09 -22.95
CA TRP A 71 5.99 1.70 -21.78
C TRP A 71 7.00 2.79 -22.18
N ASN A 72 6.68 4.04 -21.86
CA ASN A 72 7.68 5.10 -21.80
C ASN A 72 8.33 5.09 -20.42
N LEU A 73 9.54 4.51 -20.30
CA LEU A 73 10.39 4.76 -19.16
C LEU A 73 10.90 6.21 -19.23
N SER A 74 10.57 7.01 -18.22
CA SER A 74 11.21 8.29 -17.91
C SER A 74 11.14 8.45 -16.40
N GLY A 75 12.27 8.78 -15.77
CA GLY A 75 12.51 8.52 -14.35
C GLY A 75 11.62 9.31 -13.38
N GLY A 76 11.47 8.76 -12.17
CA GLY A 76 10.86 9.39 -11.01
C GLY A 76 11.14 8.55 -9.76
N GLU A 77 11.60 9.20 -8.69
CA GLU A 77 12.05 8.58 -7.43
C GLU A 77 10.89 8.15 -6.51
N SER A 78 11.09 7.07 -5.75
CA SER A 78 10.50 6.70 -4.43
C SER A 78 10.81 5.20 -4.19
N GLY A 79 11.35 4.73 -3.06
CA GLY A 79 10.97 5.03 -1.67
C GLY A 79 9.71 4.21 -1.33
N SER A 80 9.69 3.23 -0.42
CA SER A 80 10.62 2.87 0.66
C SER A 80 10.37 1.43 1.17
N GLU A 81 11.46 0.68 1.34
CA GLU A 81 11.80 -0.11 2.53
C GLU A 81 10.80 -1.16 3.07
N ASP A 82 11.06 -2.43 2.70
CA ASP A 82 10.58 -3.66 3.34
C ASP A 82 11.12 -3.85 4.78
N GLU A 83 10.75 -3.00 5.74
CA GLU A 83 11.12 -3.21 7.16
C GLU A 83 10.00 -3.92 7.94
N CYS A 84 10.22 -5.20 8.17
CA CYS A 84 9.57 -5.99 9.21
C CYS A 84 10.65 -6.42 10.22
N GLU A 85 10.70 -5.75 11.39
CA GLU A 85 11.41 -6.23 12.58
C GLU A 85 10.66 -7.40 13.25
#